data_AF-A0A7X7C6B7-F1
#
_entry.id   AF-A0A7X7C6B7-F1
#
_cell.length_a   1.000
_cell.length_b   1.000
_cell.length_c   1.000
_cell.angle_alpha   90.00
_cell.angle_beta   90.00
_cell.angle_gamma   90.00
#
_symmetry.space_group_name_H-M   'P 1'
#
loop_
_entity.id
_entity.type
_entity.pdbx_description
1 polymer ?
#
loop_
_entity_poly.entity_id
_entity_poly.type
_entity_poly.pdbx_seq_one_letter_code
_entity_poly.pdbx_strand_id
1 'polypeptide(L)'
;MHYDLLIISKENLKHPLLKEFAYSSLDPGHYLVNPYETDNHLSFDYLIFDDFNVVKNIDIMIDGGIIITNCYFQTNYEHLFALGKINGSTLPLSEQLQRILEFLLNPN
;
A
#
# COMPACT_ATOMS: atom_id res chain seq x y z
N MET A 1 -16.03 7.11 5.38
CA MET A 1 -15.31 8.22 4.70
C MET A 1 -14.47 7.59 3.59
N HIS A 2 -14.29 8.25 2.45
CA HIS A 2 -13.62 7.67 1.28
C HIS A 2 -12.40 8.49 0.86
N TYR A 3 -11.35 7.81 0.41
CA TYR A 3 -10.07 8.39 -0.02
C TYR A 3 -9.59 7.73 -1.32
N ASP A 4 -8.99 8.51 -2.22
CA ASP A 4 -8.38 7.96 -3.44
C ASP A 4 -7.19 7.05 -3.07
N LEU A 5 -6.42 7.45 -2.05
CA LEU A 5 -5.23 6.73 -1.60
C LEU A 5 -5.19 6.64 -0.07
N LEU A 6 -5.13 5.42 0.46
CA LEU A 6 -4.85 5.17 1.86
C LEU A 6 -3.41 4.69 2.02
N ILE A 7 -2.72 5.18 3.05
CA ILE A 7 -1.39 4.75 3.42
C ILE A 7 -1.43 4.24 4.85
N ILE A 8 -1.11 2.98 5.08
CA ILE A 8 -0.99 2.40 6.43
C ILE A 8 0.46 1.98 6.63
N SER A 9 1.22 2.83 7.32
CA SER A 9 2.67 2.64 7.46
C SER A 9 3.17 3.23 8.76
N LYS A 10 4.24 2.62 9.29
CA LYS A 10 4.98 3.19 10.43
C LYS A 10 5.91 4.32 10.03
N GLU A 11 6.22 4.42 8.74
CA GLU A 11 7.14 5.38 8.18
C GLU A 11 6.39 6.66 7.83
N ASN A 12 7.02 7.81 8.08
CA ASN A 12 6.48 9.09 7.63
C ASN A 12 6.79 9.30 6.15
N LEU A 13 5.95 8.70 5.30
CA LEU A 13 6.08 8.77 3.85
C LEU A 13 5.73 10.17 3.34
N LYS A 14 6.70 10.80 2.67
CA LYS A 14 6.51 12.11 2.02
C LYS A 14 6.96 12.01 0.58
N HIS A 15 6.08 12.40 -0.34
CA HIS A 15 6.40 12.49 -1.76
C HIS A 15 5.58 13.60 -2.42
N PRO A 16 6.17 14.41 -3.33
CA PRO A 16 5.44 15.50 -4.00
C PRO A 16 4.19 15.06 -4.75
N LEU A 17 4.18 13.84 -5.30
CA LEU A 17 3.03 13.29 -6.04
C LEU A 17 1.83 12.93 -5.15
N LEU A 18 1.99 12.81 -3.83
CA LEU A 18 0.86 12.54 -2.94
C LEU A 18 -0.20 13.64 -2.98
N LYS A 19 0.18 14.87 -3.34
CA LYS A 19 -0.75 16.00 -3.47
C LYS A 19 -1.76 15.84 -4.61
N GLU A 20 -1.53 14.90 -5.53
CA GLU A 20 -2.41 14.59 -6.65
C GLU A 20 -3.58 13.67 -6.23
N PHE A 21 -3.56 13.15 -4.99
CA PHE A 21 -4.58 12.24 -4.46
C PHE A 21 -5.27 12.85 -3.24
N ALA A 22 -6.58 12.62 -3.08
CA ALA A 22 -7.23 12.77 -1.79
C ALA A 22 -6.80 11.62 -0.87
N TYR A 23 -5.64 11.78 -0.21
CA TYR A 23 -5.02 10.71 0.58
C TYR A 23 -5.16 10.88 2.09
N SER A 24 -4.99 9.76 2.80
CA SER A 24 -4.87 9.72 4.26
C SER A 24 -3.75 8.76 4.69
N SER A 25 -3.10 9.07 5.81
CA SER A 25 -2.11 8.21 6.45
C SER A 25 -2.63 7.74 7.81
N LEU A 26 -2.54 6.44 8.06
CA LEU A 26 -2.91 5.81 9.32
C LEU A 26 -1.71 5.11 9.95
N ASP A 27 -1.75 4.99 11.27
CA ASP A 27 -0.78 4.21 12.04
C ASP A 27 -0.91 2.69 11.75
N PRO A 28 0.17 1.90 11.94
CA PRO A 28 0.20 0.45 11.68
C PRO A 28 -0.79 -0.41 12.48
N GLY A 29 -1.50 0.18 13.45
CA GLY A 29 -2.51 -0.52 14.23
C GLY A 29 -3.77 -0.87 13.43
N HIS A 30 -3.97 -0.21 12.29
CA HIS A 30 -5.10 -0.44 11.40
C HIS A 30 -4.89 -1.60 10.44
N TYR A 31 -5.98 -2.27 10.09
CA TYR A 31 -5.95 -3.44 9.21
C TYR A 31 -7.21 -3.51 8.36
N LEU A 32 -7.13 -4.26 7.26
CA LEU A 32 -8.23 -4.50 6.36
C LEU A 32 -9.17 -5.56 6.92
N VAL A 33 -10.47 -5.26 6.91
CA VAL A 33 -11.54 -6.24 7.16
C VAL A 33 -11.99 -6.93 5.88
N ASN A 34 -11.80 -6.25 4.74
CA ASN A 34 -11.93 -6.76 3.38
C ASN A 34 -11.01 -5.94 2.44
N PRO A 35 -10.83 -6.31 1.16
CA PRO A 35 -9.88 -5.63 0.28
C PRO A 35 -10.11 -4.12 0.09
N TYR A 36 -11.30 -3.61 0.41
CA TYR A 36 -11.72 -2.23 0.14
C TYR A 36 -12.06 -1.43 1.41
N GLU A 37 -11.90 -2.02 2.61
CA GLU A 37 -12.33 -1.39 3.86
C GLU A 37 -11.42 -1.77 5.04
N THR A 38 -11.09 -0.77 5.85
CA THR A 38 -10.36 -0.91 7.11
C THR A 38 -11.25 -1.23 8.31
N ASP A 39 -10.64 -1.62 9.43
CA ASP A 39 -11.29 -1.87 10.72
C ASP A 39 -12.02 -0.66 11.32
N ASN A 40 -11.71 0.56 10.86
CA ASN A 40 -12.38 1.81 11.25
C ASN A 40 -13.35 2.35 10.16
N HIS A 41 -13.81 1.51 9.24
CA HIS A 41 -14.82 1.85 8.21
C HIS A 41 -14.37 2.96 7.24
N LEU A 42 -13.07 3.01 6.93
CA LEU A 42 -12.54 3.84 5.84
C LEU A 42 -12.49 2.99 4.57
N SER A 43 -13.06 3.53 3.50
CA SER A 43 -13.01 2.95 2.16
C SER A 43 -11.97 3.69 1.32
N PHE A 44 -11.38 3.03 0.33
CA PHE A 44 -10.36 3.63 -0.52
C PHE A 44 -10.31 3.00 -1.92
N ASP A 45 -9.75 3.73 -2.89
CA ASP A 45 -9.47 3.19 -4.23
C ASP A 45 -8.14 2.44 -4.26
N TYR A 46 -7.11 2.97 -3.58
CA TYR A 46 -5.78 2.35 -3.50
C TYR A 46 -5.25 2.31 -2.07
N LEU A 47 -4.45 1.28 -1.73
CA LEU A 47 -3.74 1.14 -0.46
C LEU A 47 -2.25 0.95 -0.69
N ILE A 48 -1.43 1.70 0.05
CA ILE A 48 -0.01 1.42 0.24
C ILE A 48 0.22 0.99 1.69
N PHE A 49 0.91 -0.12 1.91
CA PHE A 49 1.16 -0.66 3.25
C PHE A 49 2.56 -1.26 3.39
N ASP A 50 3.10 -1.28 4.61
CA ASP A 50 4.46 -1.79 4.90
C ASP A 50 4.54 -2.81 6.05
N ASP A 51 3.39 -3.31 6.51
CA ASP A 51 3.28 -4.29 7.60
C ASP A 51 2.27 -5.39 7.24
N PHE A 52 2.64 -6.65 7.52
CA PHE A 52 1.77 -7.81 7.29
C PHE A 52 0.46 -7.74 8.08
N ASN A 53 0.46 -7.09 9.24
CA ASN A 53 -0.75 -6.95 10.07
C ASN A 53 -1.86 -6.19 9.35
N VAL A 54 -1.51 -5.25 8.45
CA VAL A 54 -2.48 -4.47 7.68
C VAL A 54 -3.35 -5.36 6.82
N VAL A 55 -2.77 -6.43 6.28
CA VAL A 55 -3.43 -7.37 5.35
C VAL A 55 -3.69 -8.74 5.97
N LYS A 56 -3.64 -8.87 7.30
CA LYS A 56 -3.76 -10.16 8.01
C LYS A 56 -5.04 -10.96 7.72
N ASN A 57 -6.10 -10.29 7.28
CA ASN A 57 -7.38 -10.92 6.94
C ASN A 57 -7.60 -11.03 5.42
N ILE A 58 -6.60 -10.66 4.61
CA ILE A 58 -6.65 -10.64 3.15
C ILE A 58 -5.77 -11.77 2.64
N ASP A 59 -6.23 -12.50 1.63
CA ASP A 59 -5.52 -13.64 1.03
C ASP A 59 -4.41 -13.16 0.08
N ILE A 60 -3.38 -12.55 0.66
CA ILE A 60 -2.20 -12.04 -0.05
C ILE A 60 -1.25 -13.20 -0.35
N MET A 61 -0.75 -13.26 -1.59
CA MET A 61 0.28 -14.23 -1.97
C MET A 61 1.62 -13.92 -1.27
N ILE A 62 2.11 -14.89 -0.50
CA ILE A 62 3.37 -14.80 0.26
C ILE A 62 4.26 -15.98 -0.12
N ASP A 63 5.55 -15.72 -0.36
CA ASP A 63 6.58 -16.75 -0.53
C ASP A 63 7.79 -16.42 0.35
N GLY A 64 8.27 -17.41 1.12
CA GLY A 64 9.43 -17.23 2.02
C GLY A 64 9.29 -16.11 3.07
N GLY A 65 8.06 -15.72 3.42
CA GLY A 65 7.82 -14.58 4.34
C GLY A 65 7.91 -13.21 3.67
N ILE A 66 7.81 -13.16 2.34
CA ILE A 66 7.79 -11.95 1.51
C ILE A 66 6.47 -11.91 0.74
N ILE A 67 5.84 -10.74 0.69
CA ILE A 67 4.69 -10.49 -0.17
C ILE A 67 5.14 -10.49 -1.62
N ILE A 68 4.52 -11.34 -2.43
CA ILE A 68 4.79 -11.39 -3.87
C ILE A 68 4.14 -10.17 -4.51
N THR A 69 4.94 -9.39 -5.24
CA THR A 69 4.48 -8.22 -5.98
C THR A 69 5.00 -8.22 -7.41
N ASN A 70 4.34 -7.45 -8.29
CA ASN A 70 4.89 -7.13 -9.61
C ASN A 70 5.99 -6.04 -9.53
N CYS A 71 6.45 -5.54 -10.69
CA CYS A 71 7.49 -4.52 -10.78
C CYS A 71 7.08 -3.12 -10.25
N TYR A 72 5.78 -2.90 -10.03
CA TYR A 72 5.20 -1.70 -9.42
C TYR A 72 4.86 -1.89 -7.95
N PHE A 73 5.26 -3.02 -7.35
CA PHE A 73 4.96 -3.40 -5.97
C PHE A 73 3.48 -3.66 -5.66
N GLN A 74 2.67 -3.86 -6.70
CA GLN A 74 1.28 -4.29 -6.58
C GLN A 74 1.23 -5.77 -6.23
N THR A 75 0.36 -6.15 -5.30
CA THR A 75 0.13 -7.54 -4.88
C THR A 75 -0.76 -8.29 -5.89
N ASN A 76 -1.27 -9.47 -5.53
CA ASN A 76 -2.30 -10.18 -6.30
C ASN A 76 -3.66 -9.45 -6.34
N TYR A 77 -3.84 -8.35 -5.61
CA TYR A 77 -4.99 -7.45 -5.69
C TYR A 77 -4.60 -6.14 -6.37
N GLU A 78 -5.40 -5.71 -7.36
CA GLU A 78 -5.10 -4.55 -8.21
C GLU A 78 -4.96 -3.22 -7.47
N HIS A 79 -5.51 -3.09 -6.27
CA HIS A 79 -5.53 -1.84 -5.50
C HIS A 79 -4.58 -1.85 -4.30
N LEU A 80 -3.85 -2.95 -4.05
CA LEU A 80 -3.01 -3.10 -2.86
C LEU A 80 -1.53 -3.16 -3.23
N PHE A 81 -0.74 -2.26 -2.66
CA PHE A 81 0.68 -2.11 -2.92
C PHE A 81 1.50 -2.29 -1.65
N ALA A 82 2.47 -3.20 -1.69
CA ALA A 82 3.34 -3.49 -0.55
C ALA A 82 4.64 -2.68 -0.67
N LEU A 83 5.02 -1.97 0.39
CA LEU A 83 6.17 -1.07 0.43
C LEU A 83 7.22 -1.56 1.42
N GLY A 84 8.50 -1.31 1.12
CA GLY A 84 9.60 -1.56 2.04
C GLY A 84 10.07 -3.00 1.99
N LYS A 85 10.56 -3.53 3.12
CA LYS A 85 11.22 -4.85 3.13
C LYS A 85 10.26 -6.02 2.98
N ILE A 86 8.95 -5.81 3.23
CA ILE A 86 7.96 -6.88 3.18
C ILE A 86 7.74 -7.44 1.77
N ASN A 87 8.14 -6.70 0.73
CA ASN A 87 8.07 -7.14 -0.68
C ASN A 87 9.41 -7.71 -1.21
N GLY A 88 10.43 -7.85 -0.35
CA GLY A 88 11.73 -8.42 -0.72
C GLY A 88 12.62 -7.52 -1.60
N SER A 89 12.18 -6.32 -1.95
CA SER A 89 12.95 -5.38 -2.77
C SER A 89 14.14 -4.81 -2.02
N THR A 90 15.26 -4.64 -2.73
CA THR A 90 16.45 -3.94 -2.24
C THR A 90 16.42 -2.44 -2.51
N LEU A 91 15.38 -1.93 -3.18
CA LEU A 91 15.28 -0.53 -3.53
C LEU A 91 14.99 0.34 -2.30
N PRO A 92 15.52 1.58 -2.23
CA PRO A 92 15.16 2.53 -1.19
C PRO A 92 13.66 2.78 -1.13
N LEU A 93 13.12 2.97 0.08
CA LEU A 93 11.69 3.22 0.32
C LEU A 93 11.13 4.36 -0.54
N SER A 94 11.91 5.44 -0.70
CA SER A 94 11.53 6.60 -1.52
C SER A 94 11.38 6.25 -3.00
N GLU A 95 12.25 5.39 -3.54
CA GLU A 95 12.15 4.94 -4.93
C GLU A 95 10.98 3.97 -5.13
N GLN A 96 10.72 3.10 -4.14
CA GLN A 96 9.56 2.23 -4.19
C GLN A 96 8.26 3.04 -4.22
N LEU A 97 8.14 4.02 -3.31
CA LEU A 97 7.00 4.93 -3.23
C LEU A 97 6.83 5.73 -4.52
N GLN A 98 7.92 6.27 -5.08
CA GLN A 98 7.88 6.99 -6.35
C GLN A 98 7.28 6.13 -7.47
N ARG A 99 7.74 4.87 -7.62
CA ARG A 99 7.24 3.97 -8.67
C ARG A 99 5.75 3.65 -8.52
N ILE A 100 5.28 3.44 -7.29
CA ILE A 100 3.85 3.21 -7.03
C ILE A 100 3.06 4.45 -7.46
N LEU A 101 3.46 5.65 -7.01
CA LEU A 101 2.74 6.88 -7.31
C LEU A 101 2.76 7.23 -8.80
N GLU A 102 3.86 6.99 -9.50
CA GLU A 102 3.94 7.17 -10.96
C GLU A 102 3.00 6.21 -11.71
N PHE A 103 2.90 4.96 -11.27
CA PHE A 103 1.96 3.98 -11.82
C PHE A 103 0.51 4.40 -11.60
N LEU A 104 0.16 4.88 -10.41
CA LEU A 104 -1.20 5.31 -10.09
C LEU A 104 -1.64 6.54 -10.91
N LEU A 105 -0.72 7.43 -11.28
CA LEU A 105 -1.02 8.59 -12.12
C LEU A 105 -1.19 8.26 -13.60
N ASN A 106 -0.51 7.21 -14.08
CA ASN A 106 -0.56 6.78 -15.47
C ASN A 106 -0.58 5.24 -15.54
N PRO A 107 -1.73 4.61 -15.23
CA PRO A 107 -1.87 3.17 -15.39
C PRO A 107 -1.80 2.85 -16.89
N ASN A 108 -0.75 2.10 -17.29
CA ASN A 108 -0.56 1.68 -18.69
C ASN A 108 -1.65 0.72 -19.15
#